data_AF-A0A852STS1-F1
#
_entry.id   AF-A0A852STS1-F1
#
_cell.length_a   1.000
_cell.length_b   1.000
_cell.length_c   1.000
_cell.angle_alpha   90.00
_cell.angle_beta   90.00
_cell.angle_gamma   90.00
#
_symmetry.space_group_name_H-M   'P 1'
#
loop_
_entity.id
_entity.type
_entity.pdbx_description
1 polymer ?
#
loop_
_entity_poly.entity_id
_entity_poly.type
_entity_poly.pdbx_seq_one_letter_code
_entity_poly.pdbx_strand_id
1 'polypeptide(L)'
;MSAGAGAPGRVRGRWSATAVAYLVLAGAGLVGTWTLNVIAIVEKRDFLGEWFGSGPSVGSLGVDLAVVAVAAIVFMLVEGRRLGMRGLAIYVLLVPFVALAFALPLFLSARERQLAGERTERASGTRPGPGVV
;
A
#
# COMPACT_ATOMS: atom_id res chain seq x y z
N MET A 1 25.00 -40.11 12.29
CA MET A 1 23.60 -39.68 12.02
C MET A 1 23.43 -38.29 12.63
N SER A 2 23.35 -37.25 11.81
CA SER A 2 22.97 -35.89 12.24
C SER A 2 22.00 -35.35 11.19
N ALA A 3 20.77 -35.12 11.63
CA ALA A 3 19.66 -34.68 10.80
C ALA A 3 19.86 -33.21 10.40
N GLY A 4 19.83 -32.93 9.10
CA GLY A 4 19.84 -31.58 8.57
C GLY A 4 18.62 -30.80 9.06
N ALA A 5 18.88 -29.71 9.78
CA ALA A 5 17.88 -28.77 10.24
C ALA A 5 17.05 -28.25 9.05
N GLY A 6 15.73 -28.35 9.18
CA GLY A 6 14.78 -27.94 8.16
C GLY A 6 14.93 -26.47 7.79
N ALA A 7 15.26 -26.21 6.52
CA ALA A 7 15.24 -24.88 5.96
C ALA A 7 13.79 -24.35 6.01
N PRO A 8 13.52 -23.19 6.64
CA PRO A 8 12.19 -22.62 6.64
C PRO A 8 11.75 -22.30 5.21
N GLY A 9 10.51 -22.69 4.92
CA GLY A 9 9.93 -22.71 3.58
C GLY A 9 10.15 -21.42 2.80
N ARG A 10 10.80 -21.57 1.65
CA ARG A 10 10.93 -20.54 0.62
C ARG A 10 9.52 -20.09 0.22
N VAL A 11 9.06 -18.94 0.72
CA VAL A 11 7.78 -18.36 0.30
C VAL A 11 7.86 -18.23 -1.22
N ARG A 12 6.95 -18.97 -1.87
CA ARG A 12 6.95 -19.26 -3.30
C ARG A 12 6.91 -17.95 -4.09
N GLY A 13 7.56 -17.97 -5.26
CA GLY A 13 7.80 -16.81 -6.13
C GLY A 13 6.69 -15.75 -6.10
N ARG A 14 7.12 -14.50 -5.96
CA ARG A 14 6.32 -13.25 -5.89
C ARG A 14 5.88 -12.76 -4.50
N TRP A 15 5.89 -13.54 -3.42
CA TRP A 15 5.55 -13.03 -2.09
C TRP A 15 6.78 -12.89 -1.19
N SER A 16 7.29 -11.66 -1.06
CA SER A 16 8.38 -11.34 -0.13
C SER A 16 7.84 -11.09 1.28
N ALA A 17 8.70 -11.21 2.30
CA ALA A 17 8.35 -10.83 3.67
C ALA A 17 7.85 -9.37 3.75
N THR A 18 8.45 -8.48 2.97
CA THR A 18 8.03 -7.08 2.82
C THR A 18 6.61 -6.96 2.25
N ALA A 19 6.27 -7.74 1.21
CA ALA A 19 4.92 -7.75 0.65
C ALA A 19 3.86 -8.19 1.67
N VAL A 20 4.21 -9.18 2.50
CA VAL A 20 3.34 -9.67 3.58
C VAL A 20 3.20 -8.62 4.68
N ALA A 21 4.30 -8.00 5.11
CA ALA A 21 4.27 -6.93 6.11
C ALA A 21 3.35 -5.78 5.69
N TYR A 22 3.46 -5.32 4.44
CA TYR A 22 2.56 -4.30 3.90
C TYR A 22 1.10 -4.76 3.81
N LEU A 23 0.84 -6.03 3.51
CA LEU A 23 -0.51 -6.57 3.48
C LEU A 23 -1.13 -6.61 4.89
N VAL A 24 -0.34 -6.97 5.91
CA VAL A 24 -0.77 -6.93 7.31
C VAL A 24 -1.05 -5.50 7.75
N LEU A 25 -0.18 -4.55 7.40
CA LEU A 25 -0.40 -3.12 7.66
C LEU A 25 -1.66 -2.61 6.95
N ALA A 26 -1.94 -3.05 5.72
CA ALA A 26 -3.19 -2.72 5.05
C ALA A 26 -4.40 -3.24 5.84
N GLY A 27 -4.38 -4.50 6.27
CA GLY A 27 -5.43 -5.08 7.10
C GLY A 27 -5.64 -4.31 8.40
N ALA A 28 -4.56 -3.99 9.11
CA ALA A 28 -4.61 -3.20 10.34
C ALA A 28 -5.15 -1.77 10.10
N GLY A 29 -4.70 -1.11 9.05
CA GLY A 29 -5.18 0.21 8.64
C GLY A 29 -6.67 0.20 8.29
N LEU A 30 -7.13 -0.83 7.56
CA LEU A 30 -8.54 -1.01 7.24
C LEU A 30 -9.38 -1.18 8.50
N VAL A 31 -9.01 -2.13 9.36
CA VAL A 31 -9.74 -2.40 10.61
C VAL A 31 -9.77 -1.17 11.50
N GLY A 32 -8.62 -0.51 11.70
CA GLY A 32 -8.52 0.68 12.55
C GLY A 32 -9.38 1.83 12.04
N THR A 33 -9.24 2.20 10.76
CA THR A 33 -9.98 3.32 10.18
C THR A 33 -11.48 3.05 10.10
N TRP A 34 -11.91 1.84 9.72
CA TRP A 34 -13.33 1.50 9.71
C TRP A 34 -13.95 1.44 11.09
N THR A 35 -13.23 0.97 12.11
CA THR A 35 -13.73 0.98 13.49
C THR A 35 -14.02 2.41 13.94
N LEU A 36 -13.09 3.34 13.69
CA LEU A 36 -13.27 4.76 14.00
C LEU A 36 -14.43 5.36 13.20
N ASN A 37 -14.54 5.06 11.90
CA ASN A 37 -15.63 5.54 11.03
C ASN A 37 -17.01 4.99 11.42
N VAL A 38 -17.09 3.79 11.99
CA VAL A 38 -18.36 3.25 12.49
C VAL A 38 -18.77 3.95 13.78
N ILE A 39 -17.85 4.13 14.73
CA ILE A 39 -18.10 4.86 15.98
C ILE A 39 -18.61 6.27 15.68
N ALA A 40 -17.86 6.98 14.84
CA ALA A 40 -18.20 8.23 14.18
C ALA A 40 -19.66 8.35 13.69
N ILE A 41 -20.10 7.38 12.87
CA ILE A 41 -21.45 7.34 12.30
C ILE A 41 -22.50 7.10 13.39
N VAL A 42 -22.23 6.18 14.32
CA VAL A 42 -23.12 5.85 15.44
C VAL A 42 -23.29 7.06 16.38
N GLU A 43 -22.21 7.80 16.63
CA GLU A 43 -22.19 9.02 17.44
C GLU A 43 -22.75 10.25 16.70
N LYS A 44 -23.10 10.14 15.42
CA LYS A 44 -23.60 11.24 14.56
C LYS A 44 -22.68 12.47 14.57
N ARG A 45 -21.37 12.24 14.55
CA ARG A 45 -20.34 13.30 14.53
C ARG A 45 -20.44 14.11 13.23
N ASP A 46 -20.29 15.42 13.35
CA ASP A 46 -20.08 16.28 12.19
C ASP A 46 -18.59 16.29 11.81
N PHE A 47 -18.19 15.33 10.97
CA PHE A 47 -16.80 15.19 10.53
C PHE A 47 -16.22 16.45 9.91
N LEU A 48 -17.00 17.12 9.07
CA LEU A 48 -16.52 18.31 8.37
C LEU A 48 -16.45 19.49 9.34
N GLY A 49 -17.45 19.67 10.19
CA GLY A 49 -17.44 20.69 11.24
C GLY A 49 -16.28 20.51 12.22
N GLU A 50 -16.00 19.28 12.67
CA GLU A 50 -14.87 18.99 13.56
C GLU A 50 -13.53 19.22 12.84
N TRP A 51 -13.38 18.81 11.58
CA TRP A 51 -12.12 18.96 10.84
C TRP A 51 -11.71 20.42 10.64
N PHE A 52 -12.67 21.33 10.42
CA PHE A 52 -12.41 22.76 10.22
C PHE A 52 -12.58 23.62 11.48
N GLY A 53 -13.31 23.14 12.50
CA GLY A 53 -13.66 23.90 13.70
C GLY A 53 -12.80 23.64 14.95
N SER A 54 -11.94 22.61 14.94
CA SER A 54 -11.20 22.15 16.13
C SER A 54 -9.92 22.95 16.46
N GLY A 55 -9.68 24.09 15.81
CA GLY A 55 -8.50 24.94 16.03
C GLY A 55 -7.22 24.48 15.31
N PRO A 56 -6.11 25.22 15.48
CA PRO A 56 -4.92 25.08 14.63
C PRO A 56 -4.25 23.70 14.66
N SER A 57 -4.27 23.00 15.79
CA SER A 57 -3.59 21.69 15.94
C SER A 57 -4.24 20.57 15.14
N VAL A 58 -5.56 20.58 15.01
CA VAL A 58 -6.29 19.61 14.16
C VAL A 58 -6.18 20.02 12.70
N GLY A 59 -6.26 21.33 12.42
CA GLY A 59 -6.06 21.87 11.07
C GLY A 59 -4.68 21.53 10.50
N SER A 60 -3.60 21.64 11.29
CA SER A 60 -2.25 21.30 10.84
C SER A 60 -2.09 19.82 10.50
N LEU A 61 -2.64 18.91 11.32
CA LEU A 61 -2.66 17.48 11.02
C LEU A 61 -3.44 17.18 9.73
N GLY A 62 -4.54 17.90 9.48
CA GLY A 62 -5.30 17.78 8.25
C GLY A 62 -4.50 18.20 7.01
N VAL A 63 -3.75 19.29 7.11
CA VAL A 63 -2.85 19.76 6.04
C VAL A 63 -1.73 18.76 5.80
N ASP A 64 -1.08 18.28 6.86
CA ASP A 64 -0.03 17.26 6.77
C ASP A 64 -0.54 16.01 6.05
N LEU A 65 -1.72 15.52 6.45
CA LEU A 65 -2.35 14.35 5.83
C LEU A 65 -2.71 14.60 4.36
N ALA A 66 -3.22 15.78 4.02
CA ALA A 66 -3.54 16.14 2.63
C ALA A 66 -2.29 16.14 1.74
N VAL A 67 -1.19 16.76 2.21
CA VAL A 67 0.09 16.78 1.48
C VAL A 67 0.62 15.36 1.29
N VAL A 68 0.62 14.53 2.34
CA VAL A 68 1.06 13.13 2.25
C VAL A 68 0.16 12.30 1.34
N ALA A 69 -1.16 12.52 1.36
CA ALA A 69 -2.09 11.83 0.47
C ALA A 69 -1.82 12.15 -1.00
N VAL A 70 -1.60 13.43 -1.34
CA VAL A 70 -1.25 13.84 -2.71
C VAL A 70 0.08 13.21 -3.13
N ALA A 71 1.11 13.30 -2.28
CA ALA A 71 2.41 12.69 -2.56
C ALA A 71 2.30 11.16 -2.77
N ALA A 72 1.50 10.48 -1.95
CA ALA A 72 1.25 9.04 -2.06
C ALA A 72 0.53 8.69 -3.37
N ILE A 73 -0.49 9.45 -3.78
CA ILE A 73 -1.19 9.23 -5.06
C ILE A 73 -0.23 9.40 -6.23
N VAL A 74 0.59 10.47 -6.23
CA VAL A 74 1.61 10.69 -7.27
C VAL A 74 2.58 9.51 -7.31
N PHE A 75 3.08 9.06 -6.16
CA PHE A 75 3.95 7.90 -6.06
C PHE A 75 3.29 6.62 -6.61
N MET A 76 2.05 6.32 -6.22
CA MET A 76 1.30 5.15 -6.70
C MET A 76 1.17 5.16 -8.23
N LEU A 77 0.84 6.32 -8.79
CA LEU A 77 0.65 6.51 -10.22
C LEU A 77 1.96 6.40 -11.01
N VAL A 78 3.03 7.02 -10.53
CA VAL A 78 4.34 7.01 -11.20
C VAL A 78 4.96 5.62 -11.14
N GLU A 79 5.07 5.05 -9.94
CA GLU A 79 5.70 3.74 -9.75
C GLU A 79 4.86 2.63 -10.36
N GLY A 80 3.54 2.72 -10.23
CA GLY A 80 2.63 1.77 -10.84
C GLY A 80 2.77 1.70 -12.36
N ARG A 81 2.87 2.87 -13.03
CA ARG A 81 3.10 2.93 -14.47
C ARG A 81 4.50 2.42 -14.84
N ARG A 82 5.53 2.79 -14.07
CA ARG A 82 6.90 2.32 -14.27
C ARG A 82 7.00 0.78 -14.21
N LEU A 83 6.20 0.14 -13.37
CA LEU A 83 6.14 -1.32 -13.24
C LEU A 83 5.12 -2.00 -14.16
N GLY A 84 4.44 -1.26 -15.05
CA GLY A 84 3.43 -1.82 -15.96
C GLY A 84 2.19 -2.39 -15.24
N MET A 85 1.87 -1.90 -14.04
CA MET A 85 0.72 -2.37 -13.25
C MET A 85 -0.61 -1.97 -13.91
N ARG A 86 -1.55 -2.90 -13.96
CA ARG A 86 -2.95 -2.65 -14.37
C ARG A 86 -3.80 -2.34 -13.14
N GLY A 87 -4.85 -1.52 -13.30
CA GLY A 87 -5.82 -1.24 -12.24
C GLY A 87 -5.41 -0.17 -11.22
N LEU A 88 -4.47 0.73 -11.54
CA LEU A 88 -3.99 1.76 -10.61
C LEU A 88 -5.09 2.67 -10.06
N ALA A 89 -6.16 2.87 -10.83
CA ALA A 89 -7.33 3.63 -10.39
C ALA A 89 -7.91 3.10 -9.07
N ILE A 90 -7.89 1.78 -8.84
CA ILE A 90 -8.42 1.19 -7.61
C ILE A 90 -7.66 1.72 -6.39
N TYR A 91 -6.33 1.71 -6.41
CA TYR A 91 -5.52 2.20 -5.29
C TYR A 91 -5.74 3.69 -5.02
N VAL A 92 -5.84 4.49 -6.10
CA VAL A 92 -6.08 5.93 -5.97
C VAL A 92 -7.47 6.22 -5.40
N LEU A 93 -8.50 5.51 -5.85
CA LEU A 93 -9.86 5.66 -5.34
C LEU A 93 -9.98 5.20 -3.87
N LEU A 94 -9.23 4.19 -3.45
CA LEU A 94 -9.23 3.77 -2.04
C LEU A 94 -8.72 4.85 -1.08
N VAL A 95 -7.92 5.82 -1.53
CA VAL A 95 -7.41 6.89 -0.66
C VAL A 95 -8.54 7.78 -0.11
N PRO A 96 -9.38 8.45 -0.94
CA PRO A 96 -10.48 9.27 -0.46
C PRO A 96 -11.70 8.47 -0.01
N PHE A 97 -11.96 7.28 -0.58
CA PHE A 97 -13.19 6.52 -0.29
C PHE A 97 -13.06 5.53 0.86
N VAL A 98 -11.83 5.12 1.22
CA VAL A 98 -11.60 4.17 2.32
C VAL A 98 -10.66 4.75 3.34
N ALA A 99 -9.37 4.86 3.03
CA ALA A 99 -8.36 5.52 3.85
C ALA A 99 -6.97 5.42 3.20
N LEU A 100 -6.15 6.45 3.37
CA LEU A 100 -4.73 6.40 3.01
C LEU A 100 -3.97 5.29 3.76
N ALA A 101 -4.29 5.08 5.05
CA ALA A 101 -3.69 4.04 5.90
C ALA A 101 -3.97 2.60 5.42
N PHE A 102 -4.97 2.40 4.57
CA PHE A 102 -5.25 1.13 3.91
C PHE A 102 -4.67 1.09 2.50
N ALA A 103 -4.97 2.13 1.71
CA ALA A 103 -4.66 2.17 0.28
C ALA A 103 -3.15 2.11 0.01
N LEU A 104 -2.34 2.87 0.75
CA LEU A 104 -0.89 2.92 0.55
C LEU A 104 -0.20 1.60 0.87
N PRO A 105 -0.39 0.97 2.04
CA PRO A 105 0.19 -0.35 2.30
C PRO A 105 -0.30 -1.42 1.32
N LEU A 106 -1.57 -1.39 0.90
CA LEU A 106 -2.08 -2.34 -0.10
C LEU A 106 -1.37 -2.18 -1.45
N PHE A 107 -1.15 -0.94 -1.89
CA PHE A 107 -0.37 -0.66 -3.10
C PHE A 107 1.08 -1.16 -2.97
N LEU A 108 1.73 -0.89 -1.83
CA LEU A 108 3.10 -1.31 -1.58
C LEU A 108 3.25 -2.85 -1.59
N SER A 109 2.27 -3.57 -1.05
CA SER A 109 2.23 -5.03 -1.15
C SER A 109 2.16 -5.51 -2.60
N ALA A 110 1.28 -4.92 -3.42
CA ALA A 110 1.16 -5.24 -4.83
C ALA A 110 2.43 -4.89 -5.63
N ARG A 111 3.06 -3.76 -5.31
CA ARG A 111 4.34 -3.31 -5.88
C ARG A 111 5.44 -4.35 -5.64
N GLU A 112 5.60 -4.81 -4.40
CA GLU A 112 6.61 -5.82 -4.05
C GLU A 112 6.41 -7.13 -4.81
N ARG A 113 5.15 -7.52 -5.04
CA ARG A 113 4.83 -8.72 -5.84
C ARG A 113 5.23 -8.60 -7.31
N GLN A 114 5.15 -7.41 -7.88
CA GLN A 114 5.60 -7.16 -9.25
C GLN A 114 7.12 -7.18 -9.34
N LEU A 115 7.79 -6.48 -8.43
CA LEU A 115 9.26 -6.47 -8.36
C LEU A 115 9.84 -7.87 -8.17
N ALA A 116 9.24 -8.68 -7.30
CA ALA A 116 9.65 -10.06 -7.10
C ALA A 116 9.45 -10.91 -8.37
N GLY A 117 8.36 -10.69 -9.13
CA GLY A 117 8.14 -11.32 -10.43
C GLY A 117 9.23 -10.98 -11.44
N GLU A 118 9.56 -9.69 -11.59
CA GLU A 118 10.62 -9.27 -12.50
C GLU A 118 12.00 -9.85 -12.16
N ARG A 119 12.31 -9.96 -10.86
CA ARG A 119 13.57 -10.57 -10.40
C ARG A 119 13.62 -12.04 -10.75
N THR A 120 12.50 -12.76 -10.61
CA THR A 120 12.40 -14.16 -11.02
C THR A 120 12.58 -14.33 -12.53
N GLU A 121 11.93 -13.50 -13.36
CA GLU A 121 12.08 -13.53 -14.83
C GLU A 121 13.50 -13.25 -15.31
N ARG A 122 14.19 -12.28 -14.68
CA ARG A 122 15.59 -12.00 -14.98
C ARG A 122 16.50 -13.18 -14.60
N ALA A 123 16.24 -13.81 -13.46
CA ALA A 123 17.00 -14.97 -13.01
C ALA A 123 16.75 -16.22 -13.88
N SER A 124 15.57 -16.35 -14.50
CA SER A 124 15.25 -17.43 -15.43
C SER A 124 15.72 -17.18 -16.87
N GLY A 125 16.41 -16.06 -17.14
CA GLY A 125 16.95 -15.73 -18.47
C GLY A 125 15.91 -15.47 -19.54
N THR A 126 14.65 -15.24 -19.17
CA THR A 126 13.50 -15.19 -20.10
C THR A 126 13.33 -13.81 -20.77
N ARG A 127 14.13 -12.80 -20.39
CA ARG A 127 14.20 -11.52 -21.11
C ARG A 127 15.36 -11.54 -22.11
N PRO A 128 15.16 -11.30 -23.41
CA PRO A 128 16.26 -11.00 -24.31
C PRO A 128 16.99 -9.77 -23.76
N GLY A 129 18.32 -9.80 -23.73
CA GLY A 129 19.15 -8.69 -23.27
C GLY A 129 18.81 -7.40 -24.03
N PRO A 130 19.10 -6.21 -23.46
CA PRO A 130 18.78 -4.95 -24.13
C PRO A 130 19.41 -4.96 -25.52
N GLY A 131 18.56 -4.95 -26.55
CA GLY A 131 18.99 -4.80 -27.92
C GLY A 131 19.75 -3.50 -28.02
N VAL A 132 21.03 -3.61 -28.37
CA VAL A 132 21.85 -2.47 -28.80
C VAL A 132 21.17 -1.94 -30.06
N VAL A 133 20.59 -0.74 -29.95
CA VAL A 133 20.20 0.09 -31.08
C VAL A 133 21.37 1.01 -31.39
#